data_AF-A0A914PR01-F1
#
_entry.id   AF-A0A914PR01-F1
#
_cell.length_a   1.000
_cell.length_b   1.000
_cell.length_c   1.000
_cell.angle_alpha   90.00
_cell.angle_beta   90.00
_cell.angle_gamma   90.00
#
_symmetry.space_group_name_H-M   'P 1'
#
loop_
_entity.id
_entity.type
_entity.pdbx_description
1 polymer ?
#
loop_
_entity_poly.entity_id
_entity_poly.type
_entity_poly.pdbx_seq_one_letter_code
_entity_poly.pdbx_strand_id
1 'polypeptide(L)'
;MSFKKKGSMDKLSPEQQRKIMVFKFKTASEYKEEFSTLNKEEKKTDSSSTFESFEKDENKDRNRYRGIKCIENTRVKISTKSTYVHANNVHLGRLKLILAQAPMADTNGDFIQMIWEKRIEMMFMLCNFYEKKVEIVDGQKVRNNVEKSSRYFGGTSEAMFFGKFKVEVLSEDFVNQREDLVKRVLYISHKKSKTPPRVVTHFQFLAWIDHKDVKETSGIHLMMNEIFRQKDKIVIHCSAGIGRTGTLAAACIAWKQFESKEFESVFETVKELRKLRYKCVQTPLQYYMVHSLFIETIENCLLVNLQYVKKAMEMHYNEVDDLKKYNEVDDLKK
;
A
#
# COMPACT_ATOMS: atom_id res chain seq x y z
N MET A 1 1.36 19.16 -8.59
CA MET A 1 2.09 20.31 -7.98
C MET A 1 3.42 19.82 -7.43
N SER A 2 4.46 20.55 -7.82
CA SER A 2 5.90 20.27 -7.79
C SER A 2 6.50 19.85 -6.42
N PHE A 3 7.44 18.91 -6.46
CA PHE A 3 8.45 18.70 -5.43
C PHE A 3 9.01 20.05 -4.97
N LYS A 4 8.79 20.45 -3.72
CA LYS A 4 9.59 21.55 -3.14
C LYS A 4 11.04 21.05 -3.10
N LYS A 5 11.84 21.42 -4.11
CA LYS A 5 13.29 21.15 -4.21
C LYS A 5 13.93 21.46 -2.87
N LYS A 6 14.29 20.44 -2.10
CA LYS A 6 14.70 20.63 -0.70
C LYS A 6 16.22 20.75 -0.51
N GLY A 7 17.04 20.51 -1.53
CA GLY A 7 18.46 20.81 -1.42
C GLY A 7 19.33 20.21 -2.52
N SER A 8 20.57 20.71 -2.56
CA SER A 8 21.73 20.07 -3.19
C SER A 8 22.18 18.88 -2.35
N MET A 9 22.89 17.94 -2.98
CA MET A 9 23.56 16.79 -2.34
C MET A 9 24.43 17.21 -1.13
N ASP A 10 24.95 18.44 -1.15
CA ASP A 10 25.78 19.04 -0.09
C ASP A 10 25.04 19.21 1.26
N LYS A 11 23.70 19.13 1.27
CA LYS A 11 22.90 19.19 2.50
C LYS A 11 22.71 17.81 3.17
N LEU A 12 23.14 16.73 2.52
CA LEU A 12 23.07 15.38 3.07
C LEU A 12 24.27 15.11 3.98
N SER A 13 24.10 14.23 4.97
CA SER A 13 25.24 13.77 5.76
C SER A 13 26.20 12.94 4.89
N PRO A 14 27.50 12.86 5.24
CA PRO A 14 28.45 11.99 4.54
C PRO A 14 27.98 10.54 4.45
N GLU A 15 27.27 10.05 5.48
CA GLU A 15 26.68 8.71 5.49
C GLU A 15 25.54 8.56 4.47
N GLN A 16 24.64 9.54 4.38
CA GLN A 16 23.56 9.55 3.37
C GLN A 16 24.13 9.61 1.96
N GLN A 17 25.14 10.46 1.72
CA GLN A 17 25.83 10.53 0.44
C GLN A 17 26.50 9.20 0.10
N ARG A 18 27.19 8.57 1.06
CA ARG A 18 27.79 7.23 0.88
C ARG A 18 26.73 6.20 0.53
N LYS A 19 25.62 6.15 1.27
CA LYS A 19 24.49 5.22 1.03
C LYS A 19 23.90 5.39 -0.37
N ILE A 20 23.78 6.62 -0.87
CA ILE A 20 23.38 6.88 -2.26
C ILE A 20 24.45 6.41 -3.25
N MET A 21 25.73 6.77 -3.04
CA MET A 21 26.82 6.46 -3.96
C MET A 21 27.17 4.97 -4.06
N VAL A 22 26.85 4.18 -3.03
CA VAL A 22 27.00 2.73 -3.04
C VAL A 22 25.70 1.99 -3.38
N PHE A 23 24.59 2.70 -3.60
CA PHE A 23 23.33 2.08 -3.93
C PHE A 23 23.41 1.44 -5.32
N LYS A 24 23.47 0.12 -5.37
CA LYS A 24 23.44 -0.65 -6.62
C LYS A 24 22.09 -1.36 -6.74
N PHE A 25 21.45 -1.24 -7.90
CA PHE A 25 20.38 -2.18 -8.24
C PHE A 25 20.99 -3.57 -8.31
N LYS A 26 20.23 -4.52 -7.78
CA LYS A 26 20.59 -5.93 -7.76
C LYS A 26 20.09 -6.61 -9.04
N THR A 27 20.67 -7.76 -9.36
CA THR A 27 20.09 -8.67 -10.34
C THR A 27 18.75 -9.24 -9.84
N ALA A 28 17.93 -9.75 -10.75
CA ALA A 28 16.66 -10.40 -10.41
C ALA A 28 16.88 -11.58 -9.48
N SER A 29 17.98 -12.33 -9.64
CA SER A 29 18.36 -13.44 -8.77
C SER A 29 18.63 -12.98 -7.34
N GLU A 30 19.39 -11.89 -7.16
CA GLU A 30 19.67 -11.32 -5.84
C GLU A 30 18.39 -10.76 -5.17
N TYR A 31 17.52 -10.07 -5.93
CA TYR A 31 16.23 -9.64 -5.40
C TYR A 31 15.35 -10.82 -4.94
N LYS A 32 15.34 -11.92 -5.71
CA LYS A 32 14.63 -13.16 -5.35
C LYS A 32 15.23 -13.77 -4.08
N GLU A 33 16.55 -13.78 -3.94
CA GLU A 33 17.24 -14.34 -2.78
C GLU A 33 16.95 -13.54 -1.50
N GLU A 34 17.09 -12.21 -1.53
CA GLU A 34 16.73 -11.35 -0.40
C GLU A 34 15.25 -11.51 -0.03
N PHE A 35 14.36 -11.51 -1.02
CA PHE A 35 12.92 -11.69 -0.78
C PHE A 35 12.60 -13.07 -0.17
N SER A 36 13.31 -14.12 -0.60
CA SER A 36 13.23 -15.46 0.00
C SER A 36 13.68 -15.45 1.45
N THR A 37 14.73 -14.70 1.77
CA THR A 37 15.19 -14.51 3.15
C THR A 37 14.15 -13.79 4.01
N LEU A 38 13.50 -12.73 3.51
CA LEU A 38 12.38 -12.07 4.21
C LEU A 38 11.25 -13.07 4.54
N ASN A 39 10.94 -13.99 3.63
CA ASN A 39 9.92 -15.01 3.85
C ASN A 39 10.34 -16.07 4.89
N LYS A 40 11.63 -16.39 4.98
CA LYS A 40 12.16 -17.32 5.99
C LYS A 40 12.18 -16.69 7.38
N GLU A 41 12.54 -15.41 7.49
CA GLU A 41 12.57 -14.70 8.77
C GLU A 41 11.18 -14.50 9.36
N GLU A 42 10.18 -14.13 8.55
CA GLU A 42 8.80 -13.96 9.01
C GLU A 42 8.22 -15.25 9.63
N LYS A 43 8.50 -16.42 9.02
CA LYS A 43 8.05 -17.71 9.55
C LYS A 43 8.58 -18.04 10.96
N LYS A 44 9.72 -17.46 11.36
CA LYS A 44 10.30 -17.69 12.69
C LYS A 44 9.55 -16.93 13.79
N THR A 45 8.77 -15.92 13.43
CA THR A 45 8.07 -15.04 14.39
C THR A 45 6.58 -15.38 14.56
N ASP A 46 6.04 -16.33 13.79
CA ASP A 46 4.64 -16.72 13.84
C ASP A 46 4.36 -17.59 15.09
N SER A 47 3.68 -17.02 16.09
CA SER A 47 3.13 -17.75 17.26
C SER A 47 1.59 -17.65 17.28
N SER A 48 0.91 -18.56 17.97
CA SER A 48 -0.57 -18.59 18.02
C SER A 48 -1.19 -17.33 18.63
N SER A 49 -0.54 -16.69 19.62
CA SER A 49 -1.01 -15.43 20.21
C SER A 49 -0.89 -14.23 19.26
N THR A 50 -0.14 -14.36 18.16
CA THR A 50 0.09 -13.26 17.20
C THR A 50 -1.16 -12.94 16.38
N PHE A 51 -2.13 -13.85 16.28
CA PHE A 51 -3.29 -13.72 15.38
C PHE A 51 -4.64 -13.97 16.07
N GLU A 52 -4.72 -13.87 17.39
CA GLU A 52 -5.87 -14.29 18.19
C GLU A 52 -7.22 -13.80 17.66
N SER A 53 -7.41 -12.48 17.44
CA SER A 53 -8.69 -11.96 16.96
C SER A 53 -9.01 -12.37 15.52
N PHE A 54 -7.98 -12.57 14.68
CA PHE A 54 -8.16 -13.04 13.30
C PHE A 54 -8.70 -14.48 13.28
N GLU A 55 -8.28 -15.31 14.24
CA GLU A 55 -8.59 -16.75 14.29
C GLU A 55 -9.90 -17.08 14.98
N LYS A 56 -10.52 -16.11 15.68
CA LYS A 56 -11.85 -16.26 16.27
C LYS A 56 -12.91 -16.57 15.21
N ASP A 57 -13.76 -17.55 15.52
CA ASP A 57 -14.82 -18.00 14.61
C ASP A 57 -15.73 -16.85 14.15
N GLU A 58 -16.11 -15.95 15.06
CA GLU A 58 -16.96 -14.78 14.78
C GLU A 58 -16.33 -13.74 13.81
N ASN A 59 -15.02 -13.83 13.56
CA ASN A 59 -14.28 -12.92 12.68
C ASN A 59 -13.87 -13.55 11.36
N LYS A 60 -14.08 -14.86 11.15
CA LYS A 60 -13.66 -15.57 9.93
C LYS A 60 -14.22 -14.93 8.66
N ASP A 61 -15.49 -14.56 8.67
CA ASP A 61 -16.19 -13.94 7.53
C ASP A 61 -15.88 -12.44 7.37
N ARG A 62 -15.09 -11.86 8.29
CA ARG A 62 -14.59 -10.48 8.19
C ARG A 62 -13.26 -10.39 7.46
N ASN A 63 -12.68 -11.53 7.05
CA ASN A 63 -11.39 -11.61 6.38
C ASN A 63 -11.57 -11.95 4.90
N ARG A 64 -11.16 -11.06 3.98
CA ARG A 64 -11.28 -11.30 2.53
C ARG A 64 -10.49 -12.53 2.08
N TYR A 65 -9.36 -12.80 2.73
CA TYR A 65 -8.48 -13.93 2.41
C TYR A 65 -8.06 -14.68 3.67
N ARG A 66 -8.39 -15.97 3.74
CA ARG A 66 -8.06 -16.85 4.88
C ARG A 66 -6.55 -16.95 5.18
N GLY A 67 -5.73 -16.84 4.14
CA GLY A 67 -4.27 -16.92 4.25
C GLY A 67 -3.57 -15.61 4.63
N ILE A 68 -4.30 -14.50 4.74
CA ILE A 68 -3.72 -13.19 5.05
C ILE A 68 -4.10 -12.81 6.47
N LYS A 69 -3.20 -13.08 7.42
CA LYS A 69 -3.43 -12.87 8.85
C LYS A 69 -3.49 -11.38 9.22
N CYS A 70 -4.19 -11.06 10.31
CA CYS A 70 -4.18 -9.74 10.95
C CYS A 70 -3.43 -9.86 12.28
N ILE A 71 -2.36 -9.09 12.46
CA ILE A 71 -1.51 -9.16 13.66
C ILE A 71 -2.25 -8.55 14.86
N GLU A 72 -2.40 -9.29 15.95
CA GLU A 72 -3.17 -8.89 17.13
C GLU A 72 -2.60 -7.62 17.77
N ASN A 73 -1.29 -7.56 17.99
CA ASN A 73 -0.63 -6.47 18.72
C ASN A 73 -0.77 -5.11 18.04
N THR A 74 -0.91 -5.07 16.72
CA THR A 74 -1.00 -3.83 15.94
C THR A 74 -2.37 -3.61 15.32
N ARG A 75 -3.34 -4.51 15.52
CA ARG A 75 -4.65 -4.41 14.87
C ARG A 75 -5.36 -3.10 15.23
N VAL A 76 -6.13 -2.59 14.29
CA VAL A 76 -7.06 -1.50 14.54
C VAL A 76 -8.27 -2.08 15.28
N LYS A 77 -8.60 -1.51 16.43
CA LYS A 77 -9.83 -1.80 17.18
C LYS A 77 -10.90 -0.78 16.84
N ILE A 78 -12.14 -1.25 16.63
CA ILE A 78 -13.33 -0.42 16.40
C ILE A 78 -14.38 -0.64 17.49
N SER A 79 -15.26 0.32 17.71
CA SER A 79 -16.30 0.27 18.75
C SER A 79 -17.56 -0.45 18.24
N THR A 80 -17.40 -1.73 17.86
CA THR A 80 -18.47 -2.65 17.45
C THR A 80 -18.45 -3.90 18.34
N LYS A 81 -19.47 -4.78 18.24
CA LYS A 81 -19.54 -6.01 19.04
C LYS A 81 -18.31 -6.91 18.85
N SER A 82 -17.81 -7.07 17.62
CA SER A 82 -16.61 -7.89 17.35
C SER A 82 -15.31 -7.17 17.72
N THR A 83 -15.33 -5.83 17.82
CA THR A 83 -14.15 -4.96 17.93
C THR A 83 -13.12 -5.10 16.81
N TYR A 84 -13.45 -5.87 15.77
CA TYR A 84 -12.52 -6.36 14.76
C TYR A 84 -12.78 -5.73 13.40
N VAL A 85 -11.71 -5.21 12.82
CA VAL A 85 -11.59 -4.84 11.41
C VAL A 85 -10.22 -5.31 10.95
N HIS A 86 -10.12 -5.87 9.74
CA HIS A 86 -8.85 -6.40 9.22
C HIS A 86 -7.94 -5.27 8.72
N ALA A 87 -7.30 -4.61 9.68
CA ALA A 87 -6.38 -3.51 9.47
C ALA A 87 -5.36 -3.44 10.61
N ASN A 88 -4.14 -2.98 10.31
CA ASN A 88 -3.09 -2.80 11.30
C ASN A 88 -2.57 -1.36 11.31
N ASN A 89 -2.30 -0.83 12.50
CA ASN A 89 -1.57 0.42 12.69
C ASN A 89 -0.09 0.19 12.38
N VAL A 90 0.45 1.03 11.51
CA VAL A 90 1.86 0.99 11.10
C VAL A 90 2.46 2.34 11.47
N HIS A 91 3.22 2.33 12.57
CA HIS A 91 3.97 3.49 13.04
C HIS A 91 5.46 3.23 12.80
N LEU A 92 5.98 3.70 11.66
CA LEU A 92 7.36 3.44 11.24
C LEU A 92 7.86 4.59 10.36
N GLY A 93 9.15 4.92 10.46
CA GLY A 93 9.75 6.01 9.68
C GLY A 93 9.01 7.34 9.87
N ARG A 94 8.57 7.66 11.10
CA ARG A 94 7.80 8.88 11.42
C ARG A 94 6.45 9.02 10.69
N LEU A 95 5.96 7.97 10.03
CA LEU A 95 4.63 7.90 9.46
C LEU A 95 3.71 7.13 10.41
N LYS A 96 2.45 7.59 10.53
CA LYS A 96 1.37 6.89 11.24
C LYS A 96 0.30 6.50 10.24
N LEU A 97 0.39 5.28 9.74
CA LEU A 97 -0.48 4.74 8.70
C LEU A 97 -1.41 3.67 9.27
N ILE A 98 -2.53 3.44 8.61
CA ILE A 98 -3.33 2.24 8.75
C ILE A 98 -3.29 1.48 7.42
N LEU A 99 -2.83 0.23 7.47
CA LEU A 99 -2.85 -0.66 6.31
C LEU A 99 -4.00 -1.64 6.47
N ALA A 100 -4.96 -1.62 5.54
CA ALA A 100 -6.21 -2.36 5.64
C ALA A 100 -6.44 -3.25 4.41
N GLN A 101 -7.17 -4.35 4.59
CA GLN A 101 -7.81 -5.02 3.44
C GLN A 101 -8.88 -4.10 2.84
N ALA A 102 -9.24 -4.31 1.57
CA ALA A 102 -10.43 -3.70 1.01
C ALA A 102 -11.69 -4.25 1.69
N PRO A 103 -12.69 -3.40 1.97
CA PRO A 103 -13.93 -3.87 2.56
C PRO A 103 -14.66 -4.83 1.61
N MET A 104 -15.45 -5.70 2.21
CA MET A 104 -16.42 -6.59 1.57
C MET A 104 -17.82 -6.04 1.84
N ALA A 105 -18.84 -6.57 1.16
CA ALA A 105 -20.23 -6.15 1.37
C ALA A 105 -20.60 -6.12 2.87
N ASP A 106 -20.25 -7.19 3.59
CA ASP A 106 -20.57 -7.36 5.02
C ASP A 106 -19.63 -6.60 5.97
N THR A 107 -18.49 -6.09 5.49
CA THR A 107 -17.50 -5.36 6.32
C THR A 107 -17.39 -3.88 5.97
N ASN A 108 -18.16 -3.37 5.00
CA ASN A 108 -18.22 -1.93 4.69
C ASN A 108 -18.57 -1.09 5.92
N GLY A 109 -19.50 -1.57 6.75
CA GLY A 109 -19.88 -0.89 8.00
C GLY A 109 -18.70 -0.74 8.97
N ASP A 110 -17.93 -1.81 9.18
CA ASP A 110 -16.74 -1.81 10.04
C ASP A 110 -15.64 -0.90 9.49
N PHE A 111 -15.45 -0.93 8.17
CA PHE A 111 -14.47 -0.10 7.48
C PHE A 111 -14.80 1.39 7.64
N ILE A 112 -16.05 1.81 7.36
CA ILE A 112 -16.47 3.20 7.57
C ILE A 112 -16.46 3.57 9.06
N GLN A 113 -16.80 2.66 9.97
CA GLN A 113 -16.63 2.86 11.41
C GLN A 113 -15.16 3.12 11.79
N MET A 114 -14.20 2.39 11.20
CA MET A 114 -12.78 2.65 11.38
C MET A 114 -12.37 4.04 10.90
N ILE A 115 -12.76 4.43 9.67
CA ILE A 115 -12.52 5.78 9.13
C ILE A 115 -13.08 6.85 10.10
N TRP A 116 -14.30 6.60 10.60
CA TRP A 116 -14.99 7.43 11.57
C TRP A 116 -14.46 7.33 13.02
N GLU A 117 -13.68 6.35 13.44
CA GLU A 117 -13.11 6.37 14.79
C GLU A 117 -11.73 6.99 14.77
N LYS A 118 -10.94 6.65 13.74
CA LYS A 118 -9.54 7.05 13.64
C LYS A 118 -9.32 8.44 13.05
N ARG A 119 -10.39 9.14 12.69
CA ARG A 119 -10.35 10.53 12.16
C ARG A 119 -9.45 10.60 10.93
N ILE A 120 -9.65 9.63 10.05
CA ILE A 120 -8.92 9.56 8.79
C ILE A 120 -9.28 10.79 7.95
N GLU A 121 -8.25 11.44 7.45
CA GLU A 121 -8.34 12.63 6.60
C GLU A 121 -7.94 12.30 5.16
N MET A 122 -7.19 11.21 4.96
CA MET A 122 -6.68 10.81 3.65
C MET A 122 -6.70 9.30 3.46
N MET A 123 -7.09 8.86 2.26
CA MET A 123 -7.17 7.46 1.87
C MET A 123 -6.49 7.21 0.53
N PHE A 124 -5.83 6.06 0.39
CA PHE A 124 -5.22 5.60 -0.85
C PHE A 124 -5.70 4.18 -1.18
N MET A 125 -6.51 4.07 -2.23
CA MET A 125 -7.03 2.84 -2.79
C MET A 125 -6.18 2.42 -3.99
N LEU A 126 -5.50 1.28 -3.88
CA LEU A 126 -4.57 0.77 -4.89
C LEU A 126 -5.14 -0.43 -5.65
N CYS A 127 -6.45 -0.46 -5.86
CA CYS A 127 -7.11 -1.47 -6.67
C CYS A 127 -8.33 -0.91 -7.39
N ASN A 128 -8.78 -1.63 -8.41
CA ASN A 128 -10.13 -1.45 -8.94
C ASN A 128 -11.13 -2.21 -8.05
N PHE A 129 -12.43 -1.93 -8.19
CA PHE A 129 -13.45 -2.74 -7.50
C PHE A 129 -13.45 -4.19 -8.00
N TYR A 130 -13.25 -4.36 -9.30
CA TYR A 130 -13.10 -5.65 -9.95
C TYR A 130 -11.89 -5.63 -10.89
N GLU A 131 -11.18 -6.75 -10.97
CA GLU A 131 -10.04 -6.93 -11.86
C GLU A 131 -10.17 -8.24 -12.63
N LYS A 132 -9.82 -8.21 -13.92
CA LYS A 132 -9.81 -9.41 -14.76
C LYS A 132 -8.64 -10.31 -14.35
N LYS A 133 -8.94 -11.54 -13.94
CA LYS A 133 -7.96 -12.60 -13.70
C LYS A 133 -8.09 -13.65 -14.81
N VAL A 134 -6.95 -14.11 -15.32
CA VAL A 134 -6.90 -15.27 -16.21
C VAL A 134 -6.52 -16.47 -15.35
N GLU A 135 -7.35 -17.51 -15.38
CA GLU A 135 -7.12 -18.76 -14.66
C GLU A 135 -7.09 -19.90 -15.68
N ILE A 136 -6.37 -20.97 -15.36
CA ILE A 136 -6.40 -22.20 -16.16
C ILE A 136 -7.35 -23.15 -15.46
N VAL A 137 -8.49 -23.44 -16.09
CA VAL A 137 -9.48 -24.43 -15.63
C VAL A 137 -9.54 -25.52 -16.68
N ASP A 138 -9.25 -26.76 -16.29
CA ASP A 138 -9.21 -27.92 -17.19
C ASP A 138 -8.34 -27.72 -18.45
N GLY A 139 -7.17 -27.08 -18.27
CA GLY A 139 -6.24 -26.77 -19.35
C GLY A 139 -6.64 -25.59 -20.24
N GLN A 140 -7.79 -24.94 -19.99
CA GLN A 140 -8.28 -23.80 -20.75
C GLN A 140 -8.13 -22.49 -20.00
N LYS A 141 -7.75 -21.42 -20.71
CA LYS A 141 -7.68 -20.06 -20.15
C LYS A 141 -9.08 -19.49 -19.98
N VAL A 142 -9.55 -19.41 -18.75
CA VAL A 142 -10.81 -18.75 -18.37
C VAL A 142 -10.53 -17.33 -17.89
N ARG A 143 -11.34 -16.37 -18.33
CA ARG A 143 -11.24 -14.97 -17.90
C ARG A 143 -12.36 -14.66 -16.92
N ASN A 144 -12.02 -14.46 -15.66
CA ASN A 144 -12.96 -14.16 -14.59
C ASN A 144 -12.80 -12.71 -14.13
N ASN A 145 -13.90 -12.06 -13.76
CA ASN A 145 -13.87 -10.76 -13.11
C ASN A 145 -13.89 -10.98 -11.60
N VAL A 146 -12.78 -10.70 -10.92
CA VAL A 146 -12.63 -10.98 -9.49
C VAL A 146 -12.86 -9.69 -8.71
N GLU A 147 -13.78 -9.72 -7.75
CA GLU A 147 -13.97 -8.59 -6.83
C GLU A 147 -12.72 -8.42 -5.96
N LYS A 148 -12.16 -7.21 -6.00
CA LYS A 148 -11.00 -6.78 -5.20
C LYS A 148 -11.40 -5.81 -4.10
N SER A 149 -12.53 -5.13 -4.24
CA SER A 149 -13.11 -4.29 -3.19
C SER A 149 -14.61 -4.17 -3.40
N SER A 150 -15.38 -4.23 -2.32
CA SER A 150 -16.76 -3.75 -2.36
C SER A 150 -16.76 -2.23 -2.48
N ARG A 151 -17.84 -1.67 -3.05
CA ARG A 151 -18.05 -0.21 -3.09
C ARG A 151 -18.43 0.29 -1.70
N TYR A 152 -17.69 1.28 -1.23
CA TYR A 152 -17.93 1.96 0.05
C TYR A 152 -18.25 3.46 -0.12
N PHE A 153 -18.56 3.88 -1.35
CA PHE A 153 -19.01 5.21 -1.74
C PHE A 153 -19.78 5.12 -3.08
N GLY A 154 -20.74 6.02 -3.28
CA GLY A 154 -21.53 6.15 -4.52
C GLY A 154 -20.90 7.14 -5.50
N GLY A 155 -21.63 7.51 -6.55
CA GLY A 155 -21.26 8.64 -7.41
C GLY A 155 -21.47 10.00 -6.73
N THR A 156 -21.12 11.10 -7.41
CA THR A 156 -21.30 12.48 -6.91
C THR A 156 -22.75 12.85 -6.60
N SER A 157 -23.71 12.17 -7.23
CA SER A 157 -25.15 12.36 -7.02
C SER A 157 -25.79 11.24 -6.18
N GLU A 158 -25.01 10.33 -5.60
CA GLU A 158 -25.52 9.13 -4.93
C GLU A 158 -24.89 8.98 -3.53
N ALA A 159 -25.74 9.07 -2.51
CA ALA A 159 -25.34 8.76 -1.14
C ALA A 159 -25.44 7.26 -0.88
N MET A 160 -24.38 6.66 -0.32
CA MET A 160 -24.42 5.30 0.21
C MET A 160 -24.55 5.29 1.72
N PHE A 161 -25.16 4.23 2.25
CA PHE A 161 -25.41 4.08 3.68
C PHE A 161 -24.79 2.79 4.22
N PHE A 162 -23.98 2.92 5.27
CA PHE A 162 -23.31 1.80 5.92
C PHE A 162 -23.59 1.87 7.41
N GLY A 163 -24.59 1.09 7.85
CA GLY A 163 -25.13 1.18 9.20
C GLY A 163 -25.62 2.59 9.53
N LYS A 164 -24.96 3.23 10.50
CA LYS A 164 -25.29 4.59 10.98
C LYS A 164 -24.63 5.72 10.20
N PHE A 165 -23.78 5.40 9.22
CA PHE A 165 -23.06 6.37 8.41
C PHE A 165 -23.72 6.57 7.06
N LYS A 166 -23.70 7.82 6.60
CA LYS A 166 -23.98 8.23 5.21
C LYS A 166 -22.66 8.68 4.60
N VAL A 167 -22.34 8.18 3.42
CA VAL A 167 -21.13 8.53 2.66
C VAL A 167 -21.55 9.15 1.34
N GLU A 168 -21.08 10.36 1.09
CA GLU A 168 -21.36 11.14 -0.12
C GLU A 168 -20.03 11.52 -0.79
N VAL A 169 -20.01 11.60 -2.12
CA VAL A 169 -18.87 12.11 -2.88
C VAL A 169 -19.17 13.54 -3.29
N LEU A 170 -18.41 14.50 -2.77
CA LEU A 170 -18.61 15.93 -3.08
C LEU A 170 -17.96 16.33 -4.41
N SER A 171 -16.84 15.70 -4.76
CA SER A 171 -16.15 15.90 -6.02
C SER A 171 -15.37 14.64 -6.42
N GLU A 172 -15.16 14.47 -7.72
CA GLU A 172 -14.37 13.39 -8.33
C GLU A 172 -13.66 13.94 -9.57
N ASP A 173 -12.33 13.86 -9.59
CA ASP A 173 -11.51 14.38 -10.69
C ASP A 173 -10.29 13.50 -10.93
N PHE A 174 -9.80 13.44 -12.16
CA PHE A 174 -8.46 12.93 -12.45
C PHE A 174 -7.40 13.98 -12.10
N VAL A 175 -6.33 13.58 -11.41
CA VAL A 175 -5.28 14.52 -10.97
C VAL A 175 -3.97 14.39 -11.75
N ASN A 176 -3.97 13.59 -12.81
CA ASN A 176 -2.85 13.44 -13.72
C ASN A 176 -3.32 13.26 -15.17
N GLN A 177 -2.42 13.50 -16.12
CA GLN A 177 -2.73 13.51 -17.55
C GLN A 177 -3.15 12.15 -18.11
N ARG A 178 -2.75 11.05 -17.47
CA ARG A 178 -3.09 9.69 -17.91
C ARG A 178 -4.43 9.17 -17.38
N GLU A 179 -5.11 9.97 -16.56
CA GLU A 179 -6.41 9.61 -15.99
C GLU A 179 -6.40 8.27 -15.24
N ASP A 180 -5.26 7.91 -14.66
CA ASP A 180 -5.09 6.67 -13.90
C ASP A 180 -5.02 6.92 -12.38
N LEU A 181 -5.04 8.18 -11.95
CA LEU A 181 -5.16 8.59 -10.56
C LEU A 181 -6.39 9.48 -10.36
N VAL A 182 -7.42 8.92 -9.73
CA VAL A 182 -8.65 9.61 -9.36
C VAL A 182 -8.51 10.19 -7.96
N LYS A 183 -8.97 11.43 -7.76
CA LYS A 183 -9.12 12.05 -6.46
C LYS A 183 -10.59 12.34 -6.21
N ARG A 184 -11.05 12.02 -5.00
CA ARG A 184 -12.39 12.30 -4.49
C ARG A 184 -12.34 13.06 -3.18
N VAL A 185 -13.40 13.79 -2.91
CA VAL A 185 -13.69 14.33 -1.57
C VAL A 185 -14.89 13.60 -1.01
N LEU A 186 -14.67 12.73 -0.03
CA LEU A 186 -15.74 11.99 0.64
C LEU A 186 -16.26 12.80 1.83
N TYR A 187 -17.58 12.88 1.95
CA TYR A 187 -18.28 13.47 3.09
C TYR A 187 -19.01 12.38 3.86
N ILE A 188 -18.54 12.10 5.07
CA ILE A 188 -19.07 11.04 5.93
C ILE A 188 -19.82 11.71 7.07
N SER A 189 -21.11 11.40 7.22
CA SER A 189 -21.95 11.91 8.31
C SER A 189 -22.57 10.77 9.12
N HIS A 190 -22.84 11.02 10.39
CA HIS A 190 -23.47 10.07 11.30
C HIS A 190 -24.94 10.44 11.50
N LYS A 191 -25.88 9.62 10.98
CA LYS A 191 -27.32 9.95 10.84
C LYS A 191 -28.00 10.48 12.11
N LYS A 192 -27.53 10.06 13.28
CA LYS A 192 -28.15 10.35 14.59
C LYS A 192 -27.23 11.08 15.57
N SER A 193 -26.07 11.56 15.13
CA SER A 193 -25.11 12.22 16.02
C SER A 193 -25.02 13.70 15.71
N LYS A 194 -24.86 14.52 16.75
CA LYS A 194 -24.45 15.93 16.61
C LYS A 194 -22.97 16.08 16.28
N THR A 195 -22.21 14.98 16.20
CA THR A 195 -20.80 15.01 15.80
C THR A 195 -20.67 15.59 14.39
N PRO A 196 -19.79 16.57 14.17
CA PRO A 196 -19.53 17.13 12.85
C PRO A 196 -19.18 16.03 11.84
N PRO A 197 -19.66 16.15 10.59
CA PRO A 197 -19.24 15.28 9.50
C PRO A 197 -17.73 15.33 9.26
N ARG A 198 -17.22 14.29 8.59
CA ARG A 198 -15.80 14.16 8.25
C ARG A 198 -15.62 14.30 6.77
N VAL A 199 -14.61 15.09 6.40
CA VAL A 199 -14.17 15.26 5.03
C VAL A 199 -12.90 14.43 4.85
N VAL A 200 -12.92 13.51 3.90
CA VAL A 200 -11.79 12.61 3.62
C VAL A 200 -11.36 12.79 2.18
N THR A 201 -10.08 13.10 1.96
CA THR A 201 -9.50 13.09 0.62
C THR A 201 -9.18 11.65 0.23
N HIS A 202 -9.80 11.15 -0.83
CA HIS A 202 -9.63 9.78 -1.29
C HIS A 202 -8.92 9.76 -2.63
N PHE A 203 -7.83 9.01 -2.73
CA PHE A 203 -7.12 8.75 -3.97
C PHE A 203 -7.34 7.31 -4.39
N GLN A 204 -7.59 7.08 -5.68
CA GLN A 204 -7.65 5.75 -6.26
C GLN A 204 -6.73 5.66 -7.46
N PHE A 205 -5.77 4.74 -7.40
CA PHE A 205 -4.85 4.46 -8.50
C PHE A 205 -5.32 3.24 -9.30
N LEU A 206 -5.71 3.47 -10.56
CA LEU A 206 -6.40 2.50 -11.42
C LEU A 206 -5.43 1.62 -12.22
N ALA A 207 -4.21 2.12 -12.48
CA ALA A 207 -3.23 1.45 -13.34
C ALA A 207 -2.44 0.32 -12.67
N TRP A 208 -2.53 0.14 -11.34
CA TRP A 208 -1.79 -0.91 -10.64
C TRP A 208 -2.60 -2.21 -10.57
N ILE A 209 -2.46 -3.05 -11.60
CA ILE A 209 -3.09 -4.38 -11.63
C ILE A 209 -2.40 -5.32 -10.64
N ASP A 210 -3.17 -6.19 -9.97
CA ASP A 210 -2.62 -7.15 -9.00
C ASP A 210 -1.49 -8.00 -9.60
N HIS A 211 -0.41 -8.17 -8.84
CA HIS A 211 0.79 -8.95 -9.19
C HIS A 211 1.54 -8.54 -10.48
N LYS A 212 1.07 -7.50 -11.17
CA LYS A 212 1.70 -6.97 -12.38
C LYS A 212 2.55 -5.73 -12.09
N ASP A 213 3.42 -5.47 -13.05
CA ASP A 213 4.26 -4.28 -13.11
C ASP A 213 3.44 -3.00 -13.33
N VAL A 214 3.95 -1.88 -12.85
CA VAL A 214 3.42 -0.54 -13.12
C VAL A 214 4.35 0.15 -14.11
N LYS A 215 3.89 0.29 -15.35
CA LYS A 215 4.71 0.84 -16.45
C LYS A 215 5.20 2.27 -16.22
N GLU A 216 4.51 3.05 -15.37
CA GLU A 216 4.94 4.41 -15.03
C GLU A 216 4.49 4.78 -13.61
N THR A 217 5.42 5.34 -12.85
CA THR A 217 5.29 5.59 -11.41
C THR A 217 4.84 7.01 -11.06
N SER A 218 4.58 7.87 -12.05
CA SER A 218 4.23 9.28 -11.83
C SER A 218 3.02 9.48 -10.91
N GLY A 219 1.95 8.70 -11.11
CA GLY A 219 0.78 8.67 -10.21
C GLY A 219 1.11 8.19 -8.79
N ILE A 220 2.02 7.22 -8.65
CA ILE A 220 2.48 6.73 -7.36
C ILE A 220 3.25 7.83 -6.61
N HIS A 221 4.14 8.56 -7.29
CA HIS A 221 4.87 9.68 -6.70
C HIS A 221 3.97 10.83 -6.26
N LEU A 222 2.89 11.11 -7.00
CA LEU A 222 1.89 12.07 -6.54
C LEU A 222 1.27 11.63 -5.20
N MET A 223 0.89 10.36 -5.06
CA MET A 223 0.37 9.82 -3.79
C MET A 223 1.42 9.87 -2.66
N MET A 224 2.67 9.50 -2.93
CA MET A 224 3.76 9.57 -1.96
C MET A 224 3.95 10.99 -1.45
N ASN A 225 3.88 11.98 -2.33
CA ASN A 225 3.97 13.40 -1.95
C ASN A 225 2.83 13.83 -1.01
N GLU A 226 1.60 13.36 -1.21
CA GLU A 226 0.49 13.60 -0.28
C GLU A 226 0.76 12.96 1.09
N ILE A 227 1.22 11.71 1.11
CA ILE A 227 1.59 10.99 2.35
C ILE A 227 2.67 11.76 3.12
N PHE A 228 3.68 12.29 2.42
CA PHE A 228 4.78 13.03 3.04
C PHE A 228 4.36 14.36 3.65
N ARG A 229 3.29 14.98 3.12
CA ARG A 229 2.71 16.22 3.65
C ARG A 229 1.84 15.95 4.88
N GLN A 230 0.98 14.92 4.81
CA GLN A 230 0.02 14.60 5.86
C GLN A 230 0.64 13.84 7.05
N LYS A 231 1.44 12.80 6.79
CA LYS A 231 2.16 11.93 7.76
C LYS A 231 1.33 11.11 8.75
N ASP A 232 0.10 11.48 9.07
CA ASP A 232 -0.80 10.73 9.97
C ASP A 232 -2.24 10.68 9.46
N LYS A 233 -3.14 9.94 10.14
CA LYS A 233 -4.56 9.82 9.76
C LYS A 233 -4.77 9.40 8.30
N ILE A 234 -3.88 8.52 7.84
CA ILE A 234 -3.88 7.97 6.48
C ILE A 234 -4.27 6.50 6.54
N VAL A 235 -5.17 6.09 5.65
CA VAL A 235 -5.41 4.67 5.34
C VAL A 235 -4.87 4.36 3.94
N ILE A 236 -4.13 3.26 3.81
CA ILE A 236 -3.74 2.69 2.51
C ILE A 236 -4.36 1.31 2.43
N HIS A 237 -5.03 1.00 1.32
CA HIS A 237 -5.58 -0.32 1.08
C HIS A 237 -5.48 -0.72 -0.39
N CYS A 238 -5.48 -2.02 -0.64
CA CYS A 238 -5.70 -2.64 -1.95
C CYS A 238 -6.74 -3.74 -1.73
N SER A 239 -6.67 -4.88 -2.42
CA SER A 239 -7.54 -6.02 -2.11
C SER A 239 -7.21 -6.65 -0.75
N ALA A 240 -6.06 -7.31 -0.63
CA ALA A 240 -5.64 -7.99 0.61
C ALA A 240 -5.04 -7.02 1.66
N GLY A 241 -4.65 -5.81 1.24
CA GLY A 241 -4.03 -4.83 2.11
C GLY A 241 -2.56 -5.09 2.43
N ILE A 242 -1.85 -5.86 1.60
CA ILE A 242 -0.46 -6.28 1.87
C ILE A 242 0.49 -6.14 0.69
N GLY A 243 0.10 -6.51 -0.55
CA GLY A 243 0.97 -6.42 -1.73
C GLY A 243 1.22 -4.97 -2.15
N ARG A 244 0.34 -4.41 -3.00
CA ARG A 244 0.39 -3.00 -3.45
C ARG A 244 0.43 -2.01 -2.28
N THR A 245 -0.39 -2.25 -1.25
CA THR A 245 -0.42 -1.48 0.00
C THR A 245 0.93 -1.48 0.71
N GLY A 246 1.56 -2.66 0.87
CA GLY A 246 2.87 -2.78 1.50
C GLY A 246 3.97 -2.15 0.67
N THR A 247 3.92 -2.26 -0.66
CA THR A 247 4.89 -1.63 -1.56
C THR A 247 4.88 -0.10 -1.43
N LEU A 248 3.69 0.53 -1.52
CA LEU A 248 3.58 1.99 -1.35
C LEU A 248 4.04 2.42 0.05
N ALA A 249 3.58 1.73 1.09
CA ALA A 249 3.94 2.04 2.47
C ALA A 249 5.45 1.91 2.71
N ALA A 250 6.07 0.80 2.27
CA ALA A 250 7.50 0.55 2.42
C ALA A 250 8.34 1.60 1.71
N ALA A 251 7.99 2.01 0.49
CA ALA A 251 8.70 3.05 -0.23
C ALA A 251 8.62 4.41 0.49
N CYS A 252 7.43 4.75 1.03
CA CYS A 252 7.25 5.96 1.82
C CYS A 252 8.06 5.94 3.12
N ILE A 253 8.04 4.81 3.82
CA ILE A 253 8.76 4.61 5.08
C ILE A 253 10.27 4.68 4.85
N ALA A 254 10.78 3.98 3.83
CA ALA A 254 12.20 4.01 3.46
C ALA A 254 12.68 5.44 3.19
N TRP A 255 11.89 6.22 2.43
CA TRP A 255 12.18 7.63 2.21
C TRP A 255 12.23 8.43 3.51
N LYS A 256 11.26 8.23 4.43
CA LYS A 256 11.24 8.98 5.68
C LYS A 256 12.33 8.56 6.66
N GLN A 257 12.67 7.28 6.72
CA GLN A 257 13.86 6.81 7.44
C GLN A 257 15.12 7.44 6.85
N PHE A 258 15.18 7.59 5.53
CA PHE A 258 16.34 8.21 4.87
C PHE A 258 16.42 9.70 5.20
N GLU A 259 15.31 10.44 5.11
CA GLU A 259 15.19 11.86 5.49
C GLU A 259 15.61 12.07 6.96
N SER A 260 15.34 11.11 7.83
CA SER A 260 15.63 11.16 9.27
C SER A 260 16.97 10.55 9.70
N LYS A 261 17.78 10.02 8.76
CA LYS A 261 19.05 9.31 9.03
C LYS A 261 18.88 8.01 9.83
N GLU A 262 17.69 7.42 9.78
CA GLU A 262 17.31 6.14 10.40
C GLU A 262 17.28 4.99 9.37
N PHE A 263 17.53 5.27 8.08
CA PHE A 263 17.47 4.27 7.02
C PHE A 263 18.70 3.38 7.00
N GLU A 264 18.47 2.08 7.19
CA GLU A 264 19.49 1.04 7.06
C GLU A 264 19.50 0.45 5.64
N SER A 265 18.38 -0.18 5.26
CA SER A 265 18.17 -0.76 3.93
C SER A 265 16.68 -0.94 3.64
N VAL A 266 16.33 -1.17 2.36
CA VAL A 266 14.96 -1.56 1.99
C VAL A 266 14.58 -2.91 2.60
N PHE A 267 15.54 -3.85 2.70
CA PHE A 267 15.33 -5.15 3.34
C PHE A 267 14.84 -4.99 4.78
N GLU A 268 15.59 -4.24 5.59
CA GLU A 268 15.23 -3.98 6.99
C GLU A 268 13.93 -3.18 7.11
N THR A 269 13.69 -2.23 6.19
CA THR A 269 12.42 -1.49 6.14
C THR A 269 11.21 -2.43 5.95
N VAL A 270 11.29 -3.35 4.98
CA VAL A 270 10.20 -4.29 4.68
C VAL A 270 10.05 -5.32 5.80
N LYS A 271 11.16 -5.77 6.39
CA LYS A 271 11.17 -6.67 7.53
C LYS A 271 10.47 -6.07 8.75
N GLU A 272 10.80 -4.84 9.13
CA GLU A 272 10.09 -4.14 10.22
C GLU A 272 8.62 -3.89 9.88
N LEU A 273 8.31 -3.55 8.63
CA LEU A 273 6.92 -3.40 8.19
C LEU A 273 6.12 -4.71 8.34
N ARG A 274 6.72 -5.86 8.04
CA ARG A 274 6.07 -7.18 8.16
C ARG A 274 5.74 -7.56 9.61
N LYS A 275 6.51 -7.08 10.59
CA LYS A 275 6.18 -7.20 12.02
C LYS A 275 4.93 -6.40 12.40
N LEU A 276 4.59 -5.36 11.64
CA LEU A 276 3.43 -4.51 11.90
C LEU A 276 2.21 -4.90 11.05
N ARG A 277 2.43 -5.38 9.82
CA ARG A 277 1.39 -5.88 8.90
C ARG A 277 1.91 -7.10 8.14
N TYR A 278 1.35 -8.26 8.48
CA TYR A 278 1.73 -9.57 7.95
C TYR A 278 1.88 -9.60 6.43
N LYS A 279 2.99 -10.16 5.91
CA LYS A 279 3.25 -10.36 4.48
C LYS A 279 3.18 -9.12 3.59
N CYS A 280 3.40 -7.93 4.15
CA CYS A 280 3.57 -6.73 3.34
C CYS A 280 4.65 -6.95 2.27
N VAL A 281 4.38 -6.48 1.04
CA VAL A 281 5.16 -6.78 -0.17
C VAL A 281 5.13 -8.29 -0.48
N GLN A 282 4.34 -8.69 -1.48
CA GLN A 282 4.02 -10.12 -1.71
C GLN A 282 4.85 -10.81 -2.78
N THR A 283 5.54 -10.07 -3.65
CA THR A 283 6.30 -10.66 -4.75
C THR A 283 7.69 -10.01 -4.88
N PRO A 284 8.67 -10.71 -5.48
CA PRO A 284 9.98 -10.14 -5.79
C PRO A 284 9.86 -8.86 -6.66
N LEU A 285 8.93 -8.83 -7.62
CA LEU A 285 8.67 -7.61 -8.42
C LEU A 285 8.19 -6.45 -7.55
N GLN A 286 7.30 -6.69 -6.60
CA GLN A 286 6.85 -5.66 -5.66
C GLN A 286 7.98 -5.20 -4.73
N TYR A 287 8.87 -6.10 -4.33
CA TYR A 287 10.05 -5.77 -3.52
C TYR A 287 11.01 -4.88 -4.31
N TYR A 288 11.30 -5.26 -5.55
CA TYR A 288 12.02 -4.42 -6.50
C TYR A 288 11.39 -3.02 -6.65
N MET A 289 10.06 -2.93 -6.80
CA MET A 289 9.37 -1.65 -6.90
C MET A 289 9.59 -0.76 -5.66
N VAL A 290 9.74 -1.32 -4.46
CA VAL A 290 10.09 -0.52 -3.27
C VAL A 290 11.45 0.15 -3.46
N HIS A 291 12.45 -0.59 -3.95
CA HIS A 291 13.76 -0.02 -4.27
C HIS A 291 13.65 1.08 -5.33
N SER A 292 12.94 0.81 -6.44
CA SER A 292 12.81 1.78 -7.53
C SER A 292 12.15 3.07 -7.07
N LEU A 293 10.99 2.97 -6.41
CA LEU A 293 10.26 4.14 -5.93
C LEU A 293 11.07 4.96 -4.92
N PHE A 294 11.83 4.29 -4.05
CA PHE A 294 12.72 4.97 -3.11
C PHE A 294 13.81 5.79 -3.82
N ILE A 295 14.46 5.20 -4.83
CA ILE A 295 15.54 5.87 -5.60
C ILE A 295 14.98 7.00 -6.44
N GLU A 296 13.87 6.78 -7.15
CA GLU A 296 13.16 7.83 -7.89
C GLU A 296 12.75 8.98 -6.96
N THR A 297 12.38 8.68 -5.71
CA THR A 297 12.08 9.72 -4.70
C THR A 297 13.34 10.52 -4.32
N ILE A 298 14.50 9.86 -4.13
CA ILE A 298 15.78 10.52 -3.89
C ILE A 298 16.11 11.47 -5.04
N GLU A 299 16.04 10.99 -6.28
CA GLU A 299 16.29 11.76 -7.50
C GLU A 299 15.41 13.01 -7.55
N ASN A 300 14.10 12.82 -7.37
CA ASN A 300 13.12 13.89 -7.40
C ASN A 300 13.30 14.93 -6.28
N CYS A 301 13.78 14.51 -5.10
CA CYS A 301 13.89 15.38 -3.93
C CYS A 301 15.25 16.08 -3.79
N LEU A 302 16.34 15.46 -4.26
CA LEU A 302 17.73 15.84 -3.92
C LEU A 302 18.54 16.37 -5.10
N LEU A 303 17.97 16.45 -6.32
CA LEU A 303 18.67 16.93 -7.52
C LEU A 303 20.06 16.30 -7.71
N VAL A 304 20.24 15.06 -7.27
CA VAL A 304 21.50 14.32 -7.43
C VAL A 304 21.70 14.11 -8.93
N ASN A 305 22.94 14.25 -9.41
CA ASN A 305 23.27 14.11 -10.83
C ASN A 305 22.63 12.83 -11.39
N LEU A 306 21.69 13.06 -12.30
CA LEU A 306 20.87 12.06 -12.96
C LEU A 306 21.70 10.93 -13.58
N GLN A 307 22.98 11.11 -13.90
CA GLN A 307 23.80 10.05 -14.52
C GLN A 307 23.98 8.79 -13.66
N TYR A 308 24.12 8.91 -12.33
CA TYR A 308 24.27 7.72 -11.47
C TYR A 308 22.94 6.96 -11.37
N VAL A 309 21.85 7.71 -11.10
CA VAL A 309 20.50 7.13 -11.03
C VAL A 309 20.08 6.58 -12.38
N LYS A 310 20.36 7.27 -13.50
CA LYS A 310 20.12 6.78 -14.87
C LYS A 310 20.88 5.51 -15.19
N LYS A 311 22.17 5.40 -14.86
CA LYS A 311 22.93 4.16 -15.08
C LYS A 311 22.39 3.00 -14.24
N ALA A 312 21.98 3.30 -13.00
CA ALA A 312 21.30 2.36 -12.11
C ALA A 312 19.91 1.96 -12.66
N MET A 313 19.17 2.91 -13.26
CA MET A 313 17.90 2.74 -13.94
C MET A 313 18.03 2.21 -15.39
N GLU A 314 19.20 2.14 -15.99
CA GLU A 314 19.41 1.50 -17.31
C GLU A 314 19.57 -0.01 -17.15
N MET A 315 20.14 -0.46 -16.02
CA MET A 315 20.14 -1.88 -15.60
C MET A 315 18.72 -2.41 -15.27
N HIS A 316 17.73 -1.51 -15.16
CA HIS A 316 16.33 -1.72 -14.78
C HIS A 316 15.50 -2.56 -15.77
N TYR A 317 15.78 -2.46 -17.08
CA TYR A 317 14.88 -3.01 -18.10
C TYR A 317 14.95 -4.54 -18.23
N ASN A 318 16.14 -5.13 -18.11
CA ASN A 318 16.32 -6.57 -18.27
C ASN A 318 15.83 -7.36 -17.05
N GLU A 319 16.04 -6.84 -15.84
CA GLU A 319 15.71 -7.54 -14.60
C GLU A 319 14.19 -7.58 -14.34
N VAL A 320 13.49 -6.51 -14.71
CA VAL A 320 12.03 -6.43 -14.56
C VAL A 320 11.34 -7.50 -15.40
N ASP A 321 11.82 -7.78 -16.61
CA ASP A 321 11.23 -8.81 -17.46
C ASP A 321 11.45 -10.23 -16.91
N ASP A 322 12.58 -10.51 -16.28
CA ASP A 322 12.83 -11.78 -15.60
C ASP A 322 12.09 -11.94 -14.27
N LEU A 323 11.79 -10.83 -13.58
CA LEU A 323 10.90 -10.82 -12.42
C LEU A 323 9.42 -10.97 -12.84
N LYS A 324 9.00 -10.38 -13.97
CA LYS A 324 7.65 -10.53 -14.54
C LYS A 324 7.35 -11.99 -14.89
N LYS A 325 8.25 -12.64 -15.64
CA LYS A 325 8.11 -14.08 -15.99
C LYS A 325 7.92 -14.95 -14.74
N TYR A 326 8.63 -14.63 -13.66
CA TYR A 326 8.52 -15.37 -12.42
C TYR A 326 7.17 -15.16 -11.70
N ASN A 327 6.70 -13.92 -11.59
CA ASN A 327 5.39 -13.63 -11.00
C ASN A 327 4.25 -14.34 -11.74
N GLU A 328 4.32 -14.42 -13.08
CA GLU A 328 3.31 -15.12 -13.86
C GLU A 328 3.26 -16.63 -13.54
N VAL A 329 4.42 -17.26 -13.25
CA VAL A 329 4.48 -18.68 -12.87
C VAL A 329 3.92 -18.91 -11.46
N ASP A 330 4.17 -18.02 -10.51
CA ASP A 330 3.65 -18.13 -9.14
C ASP A 330 2.14 -17.84 -9.05
N ASP A 331 1.61 -16.95 -9.90
CA ASP A 331 0.17 -16.68 -9.99
C ASP A 331 -0.62 -17.86 -10.60
N LEU A 332 0.01 -18.69 -11.43
CA LEU A 332 -0.60 -19.92 -11.98
C LEU A 332 -0.63 -21.09 -10.98
N LYS A 333 0.13 -21.02 -9.88
CA LYS A 333 0.19 -22.06 -8.83
C LYS A 333 -0.75 -21.82 -7.65
N LYS A 334 -1.51 -20.72 -7.66
CA LYS A 334 -2.48 -20.32 -6.62
C LYS A 334 -3.88 -20.25 -7.19
#